data_AF-A0A7C1FMG5-F1
#
_entry.id   AF-A0A7C1FMG5-F1
#
_cell.length_a   1.000
_cell.length_b   1.000
_cell.length_c   1.000
_cell.angle_alpha   90.00
_cell.angle_beta   90.00
_cell.angle_gamma   90.00
#
_symmetry.space_group_name_H-M   'P 1'
#
loop_
_entity.id
_entity.type
_entity.pdbx_description
1 polymer ?
#
loop_
_entity_poly.entity_id
_entity_poly.type
_entity_poly.pdbx_seq_one_letter_code
_entity_poly.pdbx_strand_id
1 'polypeptide(L)'
;DLYAGVEFERGQSATGELIDCINRLSPDRKIKTGRDETGVSIKPISISATQRIVRFAFQYTRQNKRRKVTAVHKANIMKHTDGLFLAVARDVAAQYPDIEFEDRIVDNMCMQLVQKPELYDVLVLPNLYGDIVSDLAAGLVGGLGVAPGANIGDGGAVFEATHGSAPKYKGQNKVNPTALILSAVLMLRYLNEQEAADRLEAAVAAVIAEGRYVTYDLKPHRDDPTAVGTREMAEAICRRLGPGAA
;
A
#
# COMPACT_ATOMS: atom_id res chain seq x y z
N ASP A 1 7.07 12.94 -0.79
CA ASP A 1 6.59 12.60 -2.14
C ASP A 1 5.44 13.55 -2.49
N LEU A 2 4.77 13.41 -3.63
CA LEU A 2 3.67 14.29 -4.07
C LEU A 2 2.52 14.39 -3.06
N TYR A 3 2.32 13.35 -2.23
CA TYR A 3 1.38 13.35 -1.09
C TYR A 3 1.71 14.38 0.01
N ALA A 4 2.83 15.12 -0.10
CA ALA A 4 3.08 16.27 0.75
C ALA A 4 2.08 17.42 0.53
N GLY A 5 1.33 17.41 -0.59
CA GLY A 5 0.29 18.41 -0.86
C GLY A 5 0.82 19.82 -1.12
N VAL A 6 2.11 19.94 -1.48
CA VAL A 6 2.71 21.23 -1.83
C VAL A 6 2.38 21.51 -3.29
N GLU A 7 1.24 22.18 -3.49
CA GLU A 7 0.62 22.39 -4.81
C GLU A 7 0.25 23.85 -5.03
N PHE A 8 0.36 24.30 -6.28
CA PHE A 8 0.15 25.67 -6.72
C PHE A 8 -0.80 25.69 -7.92
N GLU A 9 -1.96 26.32 -7.74
CA GLU A 9 -3.03 26.39 -8.75
C GLU A 9 -2.66 27.33 -9.91
N ARG A 10 -3.00 26.94 -11.14
CA ARG A 10 -2.75 27.76 -12.35
C ARG A 10 -3.44 29.12 -12.26
N GLY A 11 -2.84 30.15 -12.85
CA GLY A 11 -3.43 31.49 -12.93
C GLY A 11 -3.32 32.33 -11.66
N GLN A 12 -2.86 31.76 -10.54
CA GLN A 12 -2.60 32.53 -9.32
C GLN A 12 -1.26 33.27 -9.41
N SER A 13 -1.18 34.48 -8.83
CA SER A 13 0.07 35.29 -8.84
C SER A 13 1.25 34.53 -8.25
N ALA A 14 1.04 33.87 -7.10
CA ALA A 14 2.07 33.09 -6.42
C ALA A 14 2.60 31.92 -7.28
N THR A 15 1.74 31.27 -8.07
CA THR A 15 2.14 30.21 -9.00
C THR A 15 2.99 30.77 -10.14
N GLY A 16 2.63 31.94 -10.66
CA GLY A 16 3.43 32.65 -11.66
C GLY A 16 4.83 33.00 -11.17
N GLU A 17 4.93 33.55 -9.95
CA GLU A 17 6.20 33.87 -9.29
C GLU A 17 7.06 32.62 -9.05
N LEU A 18 6.43 31.51 -8.65
CA LEU A 18 7.11 30.23 -8.50
C LEU A 18 7.66 29.71 -9.84
N ILE A 19 6.85 29.74 -10.90
CA ILE A 19 7.27 29.33 -12.25
C ILE A 19 8.46 30.16 -12.72
N ASP A 20 8.42 31.48 -12.52
CA ASP A 20 9.54 32.37 -12.86
C ASP A 20 10.80 32.00 -12.08
N CYS A 21 10.66 31.76 -10.79
CA CYS A 21 11.76 31.34 -9.93
C CYS A 21 12.37 30.02 -10.44
N ILE A 22 11.55 29.01 -10.71
CA ILE A 22 11.99 27.72 -11.26
C ILE A 22 12.70 27.92 -12.60
N ASN A 23 12.12 28.68 -13.52
CA ASN A 23 12.69 28.92 -14.85
C ASN A 23 14.00 29.73 -14.84
N ARG A 24 14.20 30.52 -13.79
CA ARG A 24 15.45 31.25 -13.52
C ARG A 24 16.52 30.36 -12.89
N LEU A 25 16.13 29.47 -11.97
CA LEU A 25 17.07 28.61 -11.23
C LEU A 25 17.43 27.32 -11.98
N SER A 26 16.53 26.81 -12.82
CA SER A 26 16.72 25.54 -13.51
C SER A 26 17.76 25.67 -14.63
N PRO A 27 18.82 24.84 -14.64
CA PRO A 27 19.91 24.96 -15.61
C PRO A 27 19.49 24.53 -17.03
N ASP A 28 18.68 23.47 -17.15
CA ASP A 28 18.46 22.79 -18.44
C ASP A 28 16.99 22.72 -18.88
N ARG A 29 16.06 22.71 -17.92
CA ARG A 29 14.64 22.45 -18.20
C ARG A 29 13.75 23.53 -17.62
N LYS A 30 12.92 24.12 -18.47
CA LYS A 30 11.97 25.16 -18.10
C LYS A 30 10.55 24.65 -18.24
N ILE A 31 9.65 25.20 -17.42
CA ILE A 31 8.21 25.15 -17.63
C ILE A 31 7.92 26.06 -18.83
N LYS A 32 7.37 25.46 -19.91
CA LYS A 32 7.22 26.13 -21.21
C LYS A 32 5.81 26.70 -21.46
N THR A 33 4.82 26.24 -20.70
CA THR A 33 3.42 26.67 -20.79
C THR A 33 3.17 27.95 -20.01
N GLY A 34 2.08 28.66 -20.32
CA GLY A 34 1.74 29.95 -19.72
C GLY A 34 1.52 29.87 -18.20
N ARG A 35 1.70 31.00 -17.50
CA ARG A 35 1.45 31.11 -16.04
C ARG A 35 -0.02 30.87 -15.68
N ASP A 36 -0.91 31.21 -16.60
CA ASP A 36 -2.36 31.02 -16.57
C ASP A 36 -2.81 29.59 -16.95
N GLU A 37 -1.88 28.79 -17.49
CA GLU A 37 -2.15 27.43 -17.98
C GLU A 37 -1.54 26.34 -17.09
N THR A 38 -0.57 26.67 -16.24
CA THR A 38 0.27 25.68 -15.55
C THR A 38 -0.02 25.61 -14.05
N GLY A 39 -0.45 24.44 -13.59
CA GLY A 39 -0.39 24.07 -12.17
C GLY A 39 0.94 23.39 -11.82
N VAL A 40 1.42 23.55 -10.59
CA VAL A 40 2.73 23.01 -10.16
C VAL A 40 2.57 22.22 -8.86
N SER A 41 3.06 20.99 -8.84
CA SER A 41 3.18 20.18 -7.61
C SER A 41 4.66 19.90 -7.31
N ILE A 42 5.05 19.97 -6.04
CA ILE A 42 6.43 19.73 -5.59
C ILE A 42 6.55 18.31 -5.03
N LYS A 43 7.53 17.54 -5.53
CA LYS A 43 7.86 16.20 -5.05
C LYS A 43 9.14 16.21 -4.19
N PRO A 44 9.05 16.39 -2.87
CA PRO A 44 10.21 16.23 -1.99
C PRO A 44 10.43 14.75 -1.63
N ILE A 45 11.68 14.29 -1.69
CA ILE A 45 12.14 13.01 -1.13
C ILE A 45 13.37 13.32 -0.28
N SER A 46 13.42 12.77 0.94
CA SER A 46 14.52 13.02 1.89
C SER A 46 15.25 11.75 2.27
N ILE A 47 16.53 11.90 2.64
CA ILE A 47 17.39 10.81 3.11
C ILE A 47 16.80 10.19 4.38
N SER A 48 16.44 11.00 5.38
CA SER A 48 15.95 10.52 6.68
C SER A 48 14.66 9.69 6.54
N ALA A 49 13.69 10.17 5.76
CA ALA A 49 12.45 9.44 5.52
C ALA A 49 12.68 8.13 4.75
N THR A 50 13.57 8.16 3.75
CA THR A 50 13.93 6.98 2.97
C THR A 50 14.64 5.93 3.82
N GLN A 51 15.64 6.35 4.62
CA GLN A 51 16.34 5.46 5.54
C GLN A 51 15.36 4.78 6.49
N ARG A 52 14.40 5.53 7.04
CA ARG A 52 13.40 4.97 7.95
C ARG A 52 12.55 3.89 7.30
N ILE A 53 11.93 4.18 6.15
CA ILE A 53 11.02 3.21 5.51
C ILE A 53 11.77 1.99 4.94
N VAL A 54 12.98 2.17 4.40
CA VAL A 54 13.77 1.06 3.89
C VAL A 54 14.28 0.18 5.03
N ARG A 55 14.79 0.75 6.14
CA ARG A 55 15.18 -0.03 7.33
C ARG A 55 14.00 -0.81 7.88
N PHE A 56 12.82 -0.19 7.94
CA PHE A 56 11.60 -0.87 8.34
C PHE A 56 11.29 -2.07 7.43
N ALA A 57 11.39 -1.91 6.10
CA ALA A 57 11.17 -3.02 5.16
C ALA A 57 12.13 -4.20 5.39
N PHE A 58 13.41 -3.94 5.64
CA PHE A 58 14.39 -4.99 5.96
C PHE A 58 14.11 -5.65 7.33
N GLN A 59 13.76 -4.87 8.35
CA GLN A 59 13.39 -5.40 9.67
C GLN A 59 12.13 -6.27 9.58
N TYR A 60 11.11 -5.78 8.89
CA TYR A 60 9.89 -6.53 8.60
C TYR A 60 10.20 -7.84 7.88
N THR A 61 11.10 -7.79 6.90
CA THR A 61 11.55 -8.97 6.15
C THR A 61 12.13 -10.03 7.09
N ARG A 62 13.05 -9.65 7.99
CA ARG A 62 13.61 -10.58 9.00
C ARG A 62 12.54 -11.13 9.94
N GLN A 63 11.72 -10.25 10.53
CA GLN A 63 10.72 -10.62 11.54
C GLN A 63 9.67 -11.59 10.98
N ASN A 64 9.29 -11.41 9.72
CA ASN A 64 8.27 -12.22 9.05
C ASN A 64 8.86 -13.37 8.22
N LYS A 65 10.15 -13.71 8.42
CA LYS A 65 10.86 -14.79 7.73
C LYS A 65 10.74 -14.71 6.19
N ARG A 66 10.66 -13.49 5.67
CA ARG A 66 10.70 -13.17 4.25
C ARG A 66 12.16 -13.11 3.81
N ARG A 67 12.43 -13.12 2.50
CA ARG A 67 13.79 -13.35 1.99
C ARG A 67 14.32 -12.22 1.13
N LYS A 68 13.43 -11.41 0.55
CA LYS A 68 13.82 -10.42 -0.46
C LYS A 68 13.11 -9.08 -0.27
N VAL A 69 13.85 -8.00 -0.47
CA VAL A 69 13.35 -6.63 -0.57
C VAL A 69 13.61 -6.09 -1.97
N THR A 70 12.56 -5.61 -2.64
CA THR A 70 12.65 -4.91 -3.93
C THR A 70 12.34 -3.43 -3.75
N ALA A 71 13.31 -2.55 -4.03
CA ALA A 71 13.08 -1.11 -4.05
C ALA A 71 12.47 -0.66 -5.39
N VAL A 72 11.32 0.01 -5.36
CA VAL A 72 10.60 0.43 -6.57
C VAL A 72 10.68 1.95 -6.75
N HIS A 73 11.07 2.39 -7.94
CA HIS A 73 11.40 3.79 -8.21
C HIS A 73 11.24 4.17 -9.70
N LYS A 74 11.48 5.42 -10.07
CA LYS A 74 11.56 5.92 -11.46
C LYS A 74 12.82 6.78 -11.67
N ALA A 75 13.96 6.31 -11.15
CA ALA A 75 15.22 7.06 -11.13
C ALA A 75 15.81 7.35 -12.51
N ASN A 76 15.40 6.61 -13.56
CA ASN A 76 15.77 6.91 -14.94
C ASN A 76 15.22 8.27 -15.43
N ILE A 77 14.10 8.72 -14.86
CA ILE A 77 13.50 10.03 -15.14
C ILE A 77 13.78 11.03 -14.00
N MET A 78 13.55 10.62 -12.76
CA MET A 78 13.64 11.47 -11.57
C MET A 78 14.94 11.23 -10.80
N LYS A 79 16.06 11.67 -11.38
CA LYS A 79 17.41 11.38 -10.85
C LYS A 79 17.67 11.91 -9.44
N HIS A 80 17.10 13.05 -9.07
CA HIS A 80 17.42 13.72 -7.80
C HIS A 80 16.46 13.40 -6.65
N THR A 81 15.31 12.79 -6.94
CA THR A 81 14.32 12.36 -5.92
C THR A 81 14.31 10.85 -5.83
N ASP A 82 13.92 10.18 -6.92
CA ASP A 82 13.88 8.72 -6.97
C ASP A 82 15.29 8.10 -7.06
N GLY A 83 16.23 8.79 -7.69
CA GLY A 83 17.64 8.36 -7.64
C GLY A 83 18.25 8.52 -6.24
N LEU A 84 17.86 9.57 -5.49
CA LEU A 84 18.21 9.68 -4.07
C LEU A 84 17.59 8.54 -3.25
N PHE A 85 16.31 8.25 -3.47
CA PHE A 85 15.63 7.12 -2.82
C PHE A 85 16.39 5.80 -3.05
N LEU A 86 16.73 5.51 -4.31
CA LEU A 86 17.44 4.30 -4.69
C LEU A 86 18.85 4.21 -4.08
N ALA A 87 19.60 5.32 -4.10
CA ALA A 87 20.94 5.36 -3.52
C ALA A 87 20.90 5.05 -2.02
N VAL A 88 20.00 5.71 -1.29
CA VAL A 88 19.80 5.46 0.14
C VAL A 88 19.30 4.04 0.41
N ALA A 89 18.42 3.50 -0.45
CA ALA A 89 17.96 2.12 -0.30
C ALA A 89 19.11 1.11 -0.43
N ARG A 90 20.04 1.33 -1.37
CA ARG A 90 21.26 0.52 -1.52
C ARG A 90 22.18 0.64 -0.32
N ASP A 91 22.37 1.85 0.22
CA ASP A 91 23.19 2.07 1.42
C ASP A 91 22.61 1.36 2.65
N VAL A 92 21.28 1.33 2.79
CA VAL A 92 20.61 0.56 3.84
C VAL A 92 20.76 -0.94 3.56
N ALA A 93 20.54 -1.41 2.34
CA ALA A 93 20.64 -2.82 1.96
C ALA A 93 22.02 -3.43 2.28
N ALA A 94 23.10 -2.65 2.10
CA ALA A 94 24.46 -3.07 2.46
C ALA A 94 24.64 -3.44 3.95
N GLN A 95 23.73 -3.00 4.83
CA GLN A 95 23.72 -3.32 6.25
C GLN A 95 22.92 -4.61 6.59
N TYR A 96 22.29 -5.23 5.60
CA TYR A 96 21.46 -6.44 5.73
C TYR A 96 21.89 -7.51 4.70
N PRO A 97 23.13 -8.02 4.75
CA PRO A 97 23.68 -8.93 3.75
C PRO A 97 23.00 -10.32 3.69
N ASP A 98 22.19 -10.66 4.69
CA ASP A 98 21.37 -11.86 4.81
C ASP A 98 20.04 -11.79 4.03
N ILE A 99 19.68 -10.62 3.50
CA ILE A 99 18.44 -10.39 2.75
C ILE A 99 18.78 -10.06 1.29
N GLU A 100 18.14 -10.75 0.35
CA GLU A 100 18.29 -10.42 -1.06
C GLU A 100 17.73 -9.02 -1.34
N PHE A 101 18.47 -8.21 -2.08
CA PHE A 101 18.05 -6.87 -2.47
C PHE A 101 18.11 -6.70 -3.97
N GLU A 102 17.05 -6.16 -4.54
CA GLU A 102 17.00 -5.72 -5.94
C GLU A 102 16.21 -4.42 -6.11
N ASP A 103 16.27 -3.82 -7.29
CA ASP A 103 15.45 -2.66 -7.63
C ASP A 103 14.68 -2.85 -8.95
N ARG A 104 13.55 -2.17 -9.07
CA ARG A 104 12.73 -2.16 -10.28
C ARG A 104 12.18 -0.77 -10.56
N ILE A 105 12.13 -0.43 -11.84
CA ILE A 105 11.42 0.77 -12.30
C ILE A 105 9.91 0.51 -12.15
N VAL A 106 9.14 1.47 -11.64
CA VAL A 106 7.72 1.31 -11.26
C VAL A 106 6.82 0.81 -12.39
N ASP A 107 7.03 1.24 -13.64
CA ASP A 107 6.27 0.73 -14.80
C ASP A 107 6.58 -0.74 -15.09
N ASN A 108 7.85 -1.13 -15.05
CA ASN A 108 8.23 -2.54 -15.15
C ASN A 108 7.70 -3.33 -13.94
N MET A 109 7.73 -2.76 -12.74
CA MET A 109 7.19 -3.42 -11.55
C MET A 109 5.70 -3.75 -11.72
N CYS A 110 4.89 -2.81 -12.22
CA CYS A 110 3.48 -3.07 -12.51
C CYS A 110 3.31 -4.23 -13.52
N MET A 111 4.10 -4.25 -14.60
CA MET A 111 4.06 -5.37 -15.56
C MET A 111 4.47 -6.70 -14.92
N GLN A 112 5.51 -6.70 -14.10
CA GLN A 112 6.04 -7.91 -13.48
C GLN A 112 5.09 -8.48 -12.42
N LEU A 113 4.36 -7.65 -11.66
CA LEU A 113 3.33 -8.14 -10.74
C LEU A 113 2.19 -8.85 -11.47
N VAL A 114 1.85 -8.41 -12.68
CA VAL A 114 0.81 -9.07 -13.49
C VAL A 114 1.31 -10.37 -14.10
N GLN A 115 2.58 -10.41 -14.53
CA GLN A 115 3.12 -11.55 -15.29
C GLN A 115 3.77 -12.63 -14.43
N LYS A 116 4.49 -12.22 -13.38
CA LYS A 116 5.36 -13.08 -12.55
C LYS A 116 5.37 -12.61 -11.09
N PRO A 117 4.20 -12.47 -10.42
CA PRO A 117 4.12 -11.99 -9.05
C PRO A 117 4.92 -12.85 -8.06
N GLU A 118 5.06 -14.15 -8.32
CA GLU A 118 5.80 -15.11 -7.50
C GLU A 118 7.30 -14.83 -7.38
N LEU A 119 7.85 -13.99 -8.26
CA LEU A 119 9.23 -13.54 -8.15
C LEU A 119 9.43 -12.48 -7.08
N TYR A 120 8.37 -11.90 -6.51
CA TYR A 120 8.45 -10.77 -5.59
C TYR A 120 8.03 -11.13 -4.18
N ASP A 121 8.59 -10.40 -3.22
CA ASP A 121 8.38 -10.63 -1.81
C ASP A 121 8.01 -9.30 -1.12
N VAL A 122 8.92 -8.64 -0.41
CA VAL A 122 8.66 -7.33 0.19
C VAL A 122 9.00 -6.23 -0.81
N LEU A 123 8.05 -5.34 -1.08
CA LEU A 123 8.28 -4.16 -1.90
C LEU A 123 8.41 -2.91 -1.01
N VAL A 124 9.39 -2.06 -1.28
CA VAL A 124 9.54 -0.75 -0.62
C VAL A 124 9.49 0.38 -1.66
N LEU A 125 8.61 1.35 -1.43
CA LEU A 125 8.26 2.37 -2.40
C LEU A 125 8.12 3.77 -1.76
N PRO A 126 8.42 4.86 -2.49
CA PRO A 126 7.88 6.19 -2.22
C PRO A 126 6.34 6.22 -2.22
N ASN A 127 5.77 7.17 -1.49
CA ASN A 127 4.34 7.24 -1.16
C ASN A 127 3.39 7.03 -2.36
N LEU A 128 3.52 7.82 -3.44
CA LEU A 128 2.60 7.72 -4.59
C LEU A 128 2.69 6.36 -5.30
N TYR A 129 3.88 5.77 -5.37
CA TYR A 129 4.02 4.45 -5.99
C TYR A 129 3.52 3.35 -5.08
N GLY A 130 3.72 3.49 -3.77
CA GLY A 130 3.14 2.60 -2.76
C GLY A 130 1.64 2.50 -2.95
N ASP A 131 0.94 3.64 -3.00
CA ASP A 131 -0.51 3.74 -3.20
C ASP A 131 -0.98 3.01 -4.48
N ILE A 132 -0.42 3.36 -5.64
CA ILE A 132 -0.81 2.78 -6.93
C ILE A 132 -0.50 1.28 -6.99
N VAL A 133 0.69 0.87 -6.52
CA VAL A 133 1.13 -0.52 -6.61
C VAL A 133 0.38 -1.40 -5.61
N SER A 134 0.02 -0.89 -4.43
CA SER A 134 -0.82 -1.63 -3.48
C SER A 134 -2.22 -1.86 -4.02
N ASP A 135 -2.81 -0.87 -4.71
CA ASP A 135 -4.12 -1.02 -5.36
C ASP A 135 -4.08 -2.04 -6.50
N LEU A 136 -3.01 -2.02 -7.31
CA LEU A 136 -2.77 -3.05 -8.34
C LEU A 136 -2.70 -4.44 -7.71
N ALA A 137 -1.88 -4.61 -6.66
CA ALA A 137 -1.71 -5.89 -5.98
C ALA A 137 -3.03 -6.38 -5.37
N ALA A 138 -3.80 -5.50 -4.73
CA ALA A 138 -5.13 -5.82 -4.24
C ALA A 138 -6.05 -6.26 -5.38
N GLY A 139 -6.06 -5.54 -6.51
CA GLY A 139 -6.82 -5.89 -7.70
C GLY A 139 -6.52 -7.28 -8.25
N LEU A 140 -5.27 -7.74 -8.19
CA LEU A 140 -4.86 -9.07 -8.63
C LEU A 140 -5.40 -10.21 -7.75
N VAL A 141 -5.68 -9.96 -6.47
CA VAL A 141 -6.03 -11.00 -5.49
C VAL A 141 -7.49 -10.95 -5.01
N GLY A 142 -8.36 -10.19 -5.68
CA GLY A 142 -9.79 -10.10 -5.35
C GLY A 142 -10.29 -8.70 -4.98
N GLY A 143 -9.43 -7.69 -5.04
CA GLY A 143 -9.76 -6.28 -4.87
C GLY A 143 -9.56 -5.75 -3.44
N LEU A 144 -9.84 -4.46 -3.26
CA LEU A 144 -9.63 -3.75 -1.99
C LEU A 144 -10.50 -4.27 -0.83
N GLY A 145 -11.58 -5.01 -1.12
CA GLY A 145 -12.46 -5.59 -0.09
C GLY A 145 -11.78 -6.62 0.81
N VAL A 146 -10.62 -7.14 0.39
CA VAL A 146 -9.83 -8.15 1.13
C VAL A 146 -8.41 -7.70 1.47
N ALA A 147 -8.03 -6.46 1.14
CA ALA A 147 -6.69 -5.95 1.39
C ALA A 147 -6.61 -5.29 2.78
N PRO A 148 -5.80 -5.81 3.71
CA PRO A 148 -5.58 -5.16 5.00
C PRO A 148 -4.58 -4.01 4.91
N GLY A 149 -4.65 -3.08 5.87
CA GLY A 149 -3.76 -1.92 5.95
C GLY A 149 -3.26 -1.63 7.37
N ALA A 150 -2.06 -1.07 7.44
CA ALA A 150 -1.46 -0.61 8.69
C ALA A 150 -0.56 0.60 8.45
N ASN A 151 -0.69 1.60 9.32
CA ASN A 151 0.16 2.78 9.42
C ASN A 151 0.99 2.67 10.71
N ILE A 152 2.28 2.40 10.58
CA ILE A 152 3.18 2.10 11.71
C ILE A 152 4.24 3.20 11.81
N GLY A 153 4.38 3.78 13.01
CA GLY A 153 5.42 4.76 13.34
C GLY A 153 6.08 4.45 14.68
N ASP A 154 7.09 5.25 15.04
CA ASP A 154 7.91 4.99 16.24
C ASP A 154 7.12 5.08 17.56
N GLY A 155 6.03 5.86 17.58
CA GLY A 155 5.18 6.09 18.75
C GLY A 155 3.86 5.31 18.78
N GLY A 156 3.58 4.49 17.76
CA GLY A 156 2.32 3.75 17.69
C GLY A 156 1.96 3.25 16.29
N ALA A 157 0.87 2.50 16.21
CA ALA A 157 0.36 1.92 14.98
C ALA A 157 -1.16 2.10 14.89
N VAL A 158 -1.66 2.34 13.68
CA VAL A 158 -3.07 2.39 13.33
C VAL A 158 -3.35 1.33 12.27
N PHE A 159 -4.37 0.50 12.48
CA PHE A 159 -4.74 -0.58 11.57
C PHE A 159 -6.10 -0.26 10.96
N GLU A 160 -6.17 -0.27 9.64
CA GLU A 160 -7.34 0.21 8.91
C GLU A 160 -7.54 -0.57 7.60
N ALA A 161 -8.81 -0.70 7.19
CA ALA A 161 -9.12 -1.25 5.89
C ALA A 161 -8.63 -0.29 4.79
N THR A 162 -8.06 -0.82 3.70
CA THR A 162 -7.53 0.01 2.60
C THR A 162 -8.64 0.67 1.77
N HIS A 163 -9.84 0.10 1.78
CA HIS A 163 -10.96 0.63 1.01
C HIS A 163 -11.55 1.92 1.62
N GLY A 164 -12.13 2.77 0.77
CA GLY A 164 -12.85 3.97 1.20
C GLY A 164 -14.19 3.71 1.90
N SER A 165 -14.92 4.79 2.21
CA SER A 165 -16.14 4.79 3.04
C SER A 165 -17.40 4.19 2.39
N ALA A 166 -17.38 3.94 1.08
CA ALA A 166 -18.49 3.40 0.29
C ALA A 166 -19.91 3.87 0.71
N PRO A 167 -20.23 5.19 0.65
CA PRO A 167 -21.44 5.75 1.26
C PRO A 167 -22.76 5.12 0.80
N LYS A 168 -22.80 4.66 -0.46
CA LYS A 168 -23.96 3.99 -1.06
C LYS A 168 -24.37 2.67 -0.39
N TYR A 169 -23.53 2.08 0.45
CA TYR A 169 -23.83 0.83 1.18
C TYR A 169 -24.00 1.03 2.69
N LYS A 170 -23.93 2.28 3.18
CA LYS A 170 -24.05 2.59 4.60
C LYS A 170 -25.37 2.04 5.16
N GLY A 171 -25.27 1.27 6.24
CA GLY A 171 -26.43 0.72 6.96
C GLY A 171 -27.14 -0.45 6.27
N GLN A 172 -26.63 -0.97 5.15
CA GLN A 172 -27.32 -2.00 4.36
C GLN A 172 -26.93 -3.44 4.71
N ASN A 173 -26.02 -3.65 5.68
CA ASN A 173 -25.48 -4.99 6.00
C ASN A 173 -24.98 -5.73 4.73
N LYS A 174 -24.24 -5.05 3.85
CA LYS A 174 -23.93 -5.56 2.50
C LYS A 174 -22.44 -5.69 2.19
N VAL A 175 -21.59 -4.86 2.79
CA VAL A 175 -20.17 -4.77 2.43
C VAL A 175 -19.36 -5.90 3.04
N ASN A 176 -18.28 -6.27 2.37
CA ASN A 176 -17.31 -7.25 2.83
C ASN A 176 -16.54 -6.74 4.07
N PRO A 177 -16.58 -7.44 5.22
CA PRO A 177 -15.83 -7.03 6.40
C PRO A 177 -14.35 -7.49 6.38
N THR A 178 -13.93 -8.25 5.37
CA THR A 178 -12.65 -8.96 5.35
C THR A 178 -11.45 -8.04 5.50
N ALA A 179 -11.35 -6.94 4.74
CA ALA A 179 -10.23 -6.01 4.83
C ALA A 179 -10.01 -5.48 6.27
N LEU A 180 -11.08 -5.12 6.98
CA LEU A 180 -10.99 -4.63 8.36
C LEU A 180 -10.59 -5.75 9.33
N ILE A 181 -11.15 -6.95 9.17
CA ILE A 181 -10.81 -8.11 9.99
C ILE A 181 -9.34 -8.51 9.79
N LEU A 182 -8.86 -8.54 8.54
CA LEU A 182 -7.45 -8.81 8.25
C LEU A 182 -6.53 -7.67 8.72
N SER A 183 -7.01 -6.44 8.81
CA SER A 183 -6.25 -5.36 9.46
C SER A 183 -6.11 -5.60 10.97
N ALA A 184 -7.13 -6.20 11.62
CA ALA A 184 -7.00 -6.69 12.99
C ALA A 184 -6.02 -7.88 13.11
N VAL A 185 -5.88 -8.73 12.09
CA VAL A 185 -4.80 -9.74 12.05
C VAL A 185 -3.43 -9.07 12.08
N LEU A 186 -3.22 -8.01 11.28
CA LEU A 186 -1.98 -7.23 11.33
C LEU A 186 -1.73 -6.61 12.71
N MET A 187 -2.80 -6.13 13.37
CA MET A 187 -2.73 -5.61 14.73
C MET A 187 -2.31 -6.68 15.75
N LEU A 188 -2.90 -7.87 15.69
CA LEU A 188 -2.54 -8.98 16.57
C LEU A 188 -1.07 -9.37 16.40
N ARG A 189 -0.58 -9.44 15.15
CA ARG A 189 0.85 -9.66 14.86
C ARG A 189 1.73 -8.57 15.47
N TYR A 190 1.33 -7.31 15.37
CA TYR A 190 2.05 -6.18 15.96
C TYR A 190 2.10 -6.25 17.50
N LEU A 191 1.04 -6.77 18.14
CA LEU A 191 0.98 -7.00 19.59
C LEU A 191 1.70 -8.30 20.04
N ASN A 192 2.34 -9.03 19.11
CA ASN A 192 2.95 -10.34 19.33
C ASN A 192 1.97 -11.48 19.66
N GLU A 193 0.67 -11.30 19.37
CA GLU A 193 -0.39 -12.29 19.52
C GLU A 193 -0.47 -13.20 18.28
N GLN A 194 0.64 -13.89 17.96
CA GLN A 194 0.79 -14.66 16.71
C GLN A 194 -0.25 -15.78 16.58
N GLU A 195 -0.49 -16.54 17.65
CA GLU A 195 -1.46 -17.64 17.61
C GLU A 195 -2.90 -17.15 17.36
N ALA A 196 -3.27 -16.01 17.96
CA ALA A 196 -4.57 -15.40 17.73
C ALA A 196 -4.69 -14.87 16.29
N ALA A 197 -3.64 -14.24 15.77
CA ALA A 197 -3.56 -13.76 14.40
C ALA A 197 -3.75 -14.91 13.40
N ASP A 198 -2.98 -15.99 13.56
CA ASP A 198 -3.00 -17.15 12.67
C ASP A 198 -4.34 -17.87 12.71
N ARG A 199 -4.97 -17.99 13.89
CA ARG A 199 -6.33 -18.53 14.02
C ARG A 199 -7.36 -17.69 13.27
N LEU A 200 -7.30 -16.36 13.42
CA LEU A 200 -8.23 -15.45 12.74
C LEU A 200 -8.04 -15.47 11.23
N GLU A 201 -6.80 -15.41 10.74
CA GLU A 201 -6.50 -15.49 9.31
C GLU A 201 -6.96 -16.83 8.72
N ALA A 202 -6.70 -17.94 9.40
CA ALA A 202 -7.16 -19.27 8.97
C ALA A 202 -8.69 -19.37 8.93
N ALA A 203 -9.40 -18.79 9.91
CA ALA A 203 -10.85 -18.77 9.93
C ALA A 203 -11.44 -17.97 8.75
N VAL A 204 -10.87 -16.78 8.46
CA VAL A 204 -11.24 -15.96 7.30
C VAL A 204 -11.01 -16.75 6.01
N ALA A 205 -9.81 -17.30 5.82
CA ALA A 205 -9.47 -18.08 4.63
C ALA A 205 -10.41 -19.28 4.42
N ALA A 206 -10.76 -19.98 5.51
CA ALA A 206 -11.64 -21.14 5.44
C ALA A 206 -13.10 -20.80 5.13
N VAL A 207 -13.59 -19.61 5.53
CA VAL A 207 -14.93 -19.13 5.15
C VAL A 207 -14.95 -18.69 3.68
N ILE A 208 -13.91 -17.99 3.23
CA ILE A 208 -13.77 -17.58 1.82
C ILE A 208 -13.67 -18.81 0.91
N ALA A 209 -12.85 -19.80 1.28
CA ALA A 209 -12.66 -21.03 0.52
C ALA A 209 -13.94 -21.88 0.41
N GLU A 210 -14.79 -21.88 1.46
CA GLU A 210 -16.10 -22.55 1.42
C GLU A 210 -17.09 -21.82 0.48
N GLY A 211 -16.97 -20.49 0.36
CA GLY A 211 -17.79 -19.67 -0.56
C GLY A 211 -19.29 -19.59 -0.20
N ARG A 212 -19.73 -20.25 0.88
CA ARG A 212 -21.14 -20.31 1.28
C ARG A 212 -21.61 -19.03 1.96
N TYR A 213 -20.87 -18.55 2.96
CA TYR A 213 -21.21 -17.38 3.78
C TYR A 213 -20.32 -16.18 3.45
N VAL A 214 -20.24 -15.84 2.16
CA VAL A 214 -19.46 -14.69 1.67
C VAL A 214 -20.35 -13.60 1.08
N THR A 215 -19.89 -12.36 1.14
CA THR A 215 -20.58 -11.20 0.58
C THR A 215 -20.55 -11.20 -0.95
N TYR A 216 -21.42 -10.40 -1.55
CA TYR A 216 -21.69 -10.35 -2.99
C TYR A 216 -20.44 -10.13 -3.87
N ASP A 217 -19.41 -9.47 -3.35
CA ASP A 217 -18.16 -9.17 -4.07
C ASP A 217 -17.21 -10.37 -4.17
N LEU A 218 -17.38 -11.40 -3.33
CA LEU A 218 -16.62 -12.64 -3.37
C LEU A 218 -17.36 -13.77 -4.10
N LYS A 219 -18.60 -13.54 -4.54
CA LYS A 219 -19.36 -14.48 -5.37
C LYS A 219 -18.89 -14.39 -6.83
N PRO A 220 -19.00 -15.47 -7.62
CA PRO A 220 -18.71 -15.43 -9.06
C PRO A 220 -19.52 -14.35 -9.80
N HIS A 221 -20.76 -14.14 -9.36
CA HIS A 221 -21.66 -13.10 -9.86
C HIS A 221 -22.15 -12.23 -8.70
N ARG A 222 -22.11 -10.90 -8.87
CA ARG A 222 -22.45 -9.93 -7.82
C ARG A 222 -23.94 -9.90 -7.46
N ASP A 223 -24.78 -10.47 -8.29
CA ASP A 223 -26.23 -10.61 -8.13
C ASP A 223 -26.64 -12.00 -7.63
N ASP A 224 -25.68 -12.85 -7.26
CA ASP A 224 -25.94 -14.16 -6.67
C ASP A 224 -26.84 -14.01 -5.41
N PRO A 225 -28.06 -14.58 -5.41
CA PRO A 225 -29.00 -14.44 -4.31
C PRO A 225 -28.56 -15.17 -3.03
N THR A 226 -27.52 -16.01 -3.10
CA THR A 226 -26.93 -16.68 -1.94
C THR A 226 -25.86 -15.85 -1.24
N ALA A 227 -25.53 -14.65 -1.76
CA ALA A 227 -24.65 -13.72 -1.08
C ALA A 227 -25.23 -13.33 0.29
N VAL A 228 -24.40 -13.42 1.34
CA VAL A 228 -24.81 -13.03 2.69
C VAL A 228 -24.42 -11.60 2.99
N GLY A 229 -24.95 -11.04 4.08
CA GLY A 229 -24.60 -9.72 4.54
C GLY A 229 -23.31 -9.67 5.35
N THR A 230 -22.92 -8.45 5.72
CA THR A 230 -21.71 -8.16 6.50
C THR A 230 -21.68 -8.93 7.82
N ARG A 231 -22.80 -8.93 8.57
CA ARG A 231 -22.94 -9.59 9.87
C ARG A 231 -22.85 -11.11 9.75
N GLU A 232 -23.53 -11.67 8.77
CA GLU A 232 -23.61 -13.11 8.56
C GLU A 232 -22.25 -13.70 8.18
N MET A 233 -21.47 -12.98 7.36
CA MET A 233 -20.09 -13.36 7.06
C MET A 233 -19.20 -13.28 8.31
N ALA A 234 -19.32 -12.22 9.11
CA ALA A 234 -18.59 -12.09 10.38
C ALA A 234 -18.95 -13.22 11.36
N GLU A 235 -20.23 -13.57 11.50
CA GLU A 235 -20.69 -14.70 12.32
C GLU A 235 -20.18 -16.05 11.81
N ALA A 236 -20.05 -16.24 10.50
CA ALA A 236 -19.43 -17.43 9.93
C ALA A 236 -17.95 -17.54 10.32
N ILE A 237 -17.21 -16.41 10.29
CA ILE A 237 -15.82 -16.35 10.75
C ILE A 237 -15.73 -16.68 12.25
N CYS A 238 -16.59 -16.10 13.09
CA CYS A 238 -16.66 -16.40 14.52
C CYS A 238 -16.95 -17.89 14.80
N ARG A 239 -17.89 -18.50 14.06
CA ARG A 239 -18.18 -19.93 14.17
C ARG A 239 -16.97 -20.79 13.79
N ARG A 240 -16.21 -20.37 12.77
CA ARG A 240 -15.02 -21.08 12.30
C ARG A 240 -13.85 -21.00 13.28
N LEU A 241 -13.72 -19.90 14.03
CA LEU A 241 -12.75 -19.76 15.11
C LEU A 241 -12.95 -20.79 16.25
N GLY A 242 -14.20 -21.20 16.49
CA GLY A 242 -14.58 -22.06 17.61
C GLY A 242 -14.47 -21.37 18.98
N PRO A 243 -14.92 -22.02 20.07
CA PRO A 243 -14.67 -21.54 21.41
C PRO A 243 -13.15 -21.48 21.64
N GLY A 244 -12.64 -20.32 22.06
CA GLY A 244 -11.23 -20.18 22.41
C GLY A 244 -10.86 -21.16 23.52
N ALA A 245 -9.65 -21.73 23.46
CA ALA A 245 -9.08 -22.36 24.64
C ALA A 245 -8.97 -21.27 25.72
N ALA A 246 -9.83 -21.36 26.73
CA ALA A 246 -9.81 -20.50 27.90
C ALA A 246 -8.66 -20.89 28.83
#